data_AF-A0A374ADI8-F1
#
_entry.id   AF-A0A374ADI8-F1
#
_cell.length_a   1.000
_cell.length_b   1.000
_cell.length_c   1.000
_cell.angle_alpha   90.00
_cell.angle_beta   90.00
_cell.angle_gamma   90.00
#
_symmetry.space_group_name_H-M   'P 1'
#
loop_
_entity.id
_entity.type
_entity.pdbx_description
1 polymer ?
#
loop_
_entity_poly.entity_id
_entity_poly.type
_entity_poly.pdbx_seq_one_letter_code
_entity_poly.pdbx_strand_id
1 'polypeptide(L)'
;MHGLKQLVYDNQPFFSLNQTGKTNRELYILWKQNKRDDIFLLLYTQLWMALEEVYMENVIDYYKKDCYEKKLFFELVEYQKRFFKKNIKIQLLTGYFYATTEYLFF
;
A
#
# COMPACT_ATOMS: atom_id res chain seq x y z
N MET A 1 -10.50 29.91 18.64
CA MET A 1 -10.52 29.04 17.45
C MET A 1 -9.92 29.81 16.28
N HIS A 2 -8.63 29.63 15.98
CA HIS A 2 -8.04 30.17 14.75
C HIS A 2 -8.46 29.25 13.60
N GLY A 3 -9.21 29.79 12.63
CA GLY A 3 -9.60 29.05 11.43
C GLY A 3 -8.35 28.63 10.65
N LEU A 4 -8.17 27.32 10.50
CA LEU A 4 -7.14 26.77 9.60
C LEU A 4 -7.41 27.33 8.20
N LYS A 5 -6.42 28.04 7.64
CA LYS A 5 -6.46 28.45 6.24
C LYS A 5 -6.44 27.19 5.39
N GLN A 6 -7.38 27.06 4.45
CA GLN A 6 -7.37 25.99 3.46
C GLN A 6 -5.99 25.94 2.78
N LEU A 7 -5.38 24.77 2.80
CA LEU A 7 -4.12 24.52 2.10
C LEU A 7 -4.42 24.38 0.61
N VAL A 8 -3.48 24.78 -0.24
CA VAL A 8 -3.60 24.74 -1.71
C VAL A 8 -3.95 23.34 -2.24
N TYR A 9 -3.67 22.30 -1.45
CA TYR A 9 -3.89 20.89 -1.78
C TYR A 9 -5.27 20.35 -1.34
N ASP A 10 -6.06 21.11 -0.57
CA ASP A 10 -7.35 20.64 -0.05
C ASP A 10 -8.37 20.32 -1.17
N ASN A 11 -8.17 20.91 -2.36
CA ASN A 11 -9.01 20.68 -3.54
C ASN A 11 -8.32 19.81 -4.62
N GLN A 12 -7.10 19.31 -4.36
CA GLN A 12 -6.49 18.36 -5.28
C GLN A 12 -7.11 16.99 -5.02
N PRO A 13 -7.55 16.27 -6.07
CA PRO A 13 -8.00 14.90 -5.88
C PRO A 13 -6.85 14.11 -5.24
N PHE A 14 -7.08 13.59 -4.04
CA PHE A 14 -6.25 12.51 -3.51
C PHE A 14 -6.16 11.45 -4.59
N PHE A 15 -4.94 11.04 -4.92
CA PHE A 15 -4.55 10.12 -5.99
C PHE A 15 -5.75 9.35 -6.56
N SER A 16 -6.10 9.60 -7.83
CA SER A 16 -7.15 8.82 -8.47
C SER A 16 -6.85 7.34 -8.27
N LEU A 17 -7.76 6.63 -7.58
CA LEU A 17 -7.53 5.26 -7.10
C LEU A 17 -7.19 4.28 -8.24
N ASN A 18 -7.38 4.70 -9.49
CA ASN A 18 -7.01 3.99 -10.71
C ASN A 18 -6.30 4.92 -11.72
N GLN A 19 -5.07 5.36 -11.46
CA GLN A 19 -4.29 6.11 -12.47
C GLN A 19 -4.02 5.31 -13.77
N THR A 20 -4.16 3.98 -13.73
CA THR A 20 -3.88 3.09 -14.87
C THR A 20 -5.12 2.47 -15.51
N GLY A 21 -6.31 2.62 -14.89
CA GLY A 21 -7.53 1.88 -15.28
C GLY A 21 -7.44 0.36 -15.07
N LYS A 22 -6.39 -0.14 -14.42
CA LYS A 22 -6.13 -1.57 -14.21
C LYS A 22 -6.43 -1.98 -12.77
N THR A 23 -6.96 -3.18 -12.62
CA THR A 23 -7.17 -3.83 -11.33
C THR A 23 -5.83 -4.22 -10.66
N ASN A 24 -5.83 -4.39 -9.34
CA ASN A 24 -4.67 -4.90 -8.58
C ASN A 24 -4.16 -6.24 -9.14
N ARG A 25 -5.06 -7.10 -9.64
CA ARG A 25 -4.72 -8.38 -10.26
C ARG A 25 -3.95 -8.20 -11.57
N GLU A 26 -4.38 -7.29 -12.43
CA GLU A 26 -3.69 -6.99 -13.70
C GLU A 26 -2.33 -6.35 -13.45
N LEU A 27 -2.24 -5.44 -12.48
CA LEU A 27 -0.98 -4.84 -12.05
C LEU A 27 -0.02 -5.91 -11.49
N TYR A 28 -0.51 -6.85 -10.70
CA TYR A 28 0.29 -7.97 -10.20
C TYR A 28 0.83 -8.86 -11.33
N ILE A 29 -0.01 -9.22 -12.32
CA ILE A 29 0.43 -10.00 -13.48
C ILE A 29 1.51 -9.26 -14.26
N LEU A 30 1.29 -7.97 -14.53
CA LEU A 30 2.27 -7.13 -15.23
C LEU A 30 3.58 -7.04 -14.46
N TRP A 31 3.52 -6.76 -13.15
CA TRP A 31 4.71 -6.73 -12.30
C TRP A 31 5.44 -8.08 -12.27
N LYS A 32 4.72 -9.20 -12.21
CA LYS A 32 5.34 -10.53 -12.25
C LYS A 32 6.13 -10.77 -13.54
N GLN A 33 5.63 -10.27 -14.67
CA GLN A 33 6.26 -10.44 -15.98
C GLN A 33 7.49 -9.55 -16.17
N ASN A 34 7.39 -8.26 -15.80
CA ASN A 34 8.42 -7.28 -16.15
C ASN A 34 9.27 -6.79 -14.97
N LYS A 35 8.85 -7.09 -13.73
CA LYS A 35 9.52 -6.69 -12.48
C LYS A 35 9.84 -5.20 -12.38
N ARG A 36 9.02 -4.35 -13.01
CA ARG A 36 9.19 -2.90 -12.98
C ARG A 36 8.89 -2.31 -11.61
N ASP A 37 9.82 -1.47 -11.13
CA ASP A 37 9.75 -0.79 -9.83
C ASP A 37 8.55 0.15 -9.68
N ASP A 38 8.13 0.82 -10.77
CA ASP A 38 6.99 1.74 -10.73
C ASP A 38 5.66 0.99 -10.58
N ILE A 39 5.51 -0.16 -11.23
CA ILE A 39 4.34 -1.03 -11.07
C ILE A 39 4.36 -1.66 -9.68
N PHE A 40 5.53 -2.07 -9.19
CA PHE A 40 5.70 -2.54 -7.81
C PHE A 40 5.19 -1.50 -6.82
N LEU A 41 5.68 -0.26 -6.91
CA LEU A 41 5.34 0.80 -5.97
C LEU A 41 3.84 1.12 -5.98
N LEU A 42 3.25 1.20 -7.18
CA LEU A 42 1.81 1.43 -7.34
C LEU A 42 0.99 0.33 -6.68
N LEU A 43 1.29 -0.93 -7.01
CA LEU A 43 0.59 -2.10 -6.49
C LEU A 43 0.78 -2.24 -4.97
N TYR A 44 2.00 -2.03 -4.48
CA TYR A 44 2.34 -2.11 -3.06
C TYR A 44 1.57 -1.08 -2.24
N THR A 45 1.43 0.14 -2.76
CA THR A 45 0.67 1.22 -2.11
C THR A 45 -0.85 0.97 -2.19
N GLN A 46 -1.39 0.59 -3.36
CA GLN A 46 -2.83 0.34 -3.52
C GLN A 46 -3.31 -0.82 -2.65
N LEU A 47 -2.54 -1.92 -2.59
CA LEU A 47 -2.86 -3.04 -1.71
C LEU A 47 -2.79 -2.64 -0.24
N TRP A 48 -1.81 -1.82 0.15
CA TRP A 48 -1.76 -1.31 1.51
C TRP A 48 -3.00 -0.49 1.87
N MET A 49 -3.36 0.50 1.05
CA MET A 49 -4.51 1.38 1.34
C MET A 49 -5.80 0.57 1.52
N ALA A 50 -6.04 -0.42 0.66
CA ALA A 50 -7.20 -1.31 0.78
C ALA A 50 -7.17 -2.16 2.05
N LEU A 51 -5.98 -2.61 2.47
CA LEU A 51 -5.79 -3.40 3.69
C LEU A 51 -5.87 -2.55 4.96
N GLU A 52 -5.39 -1.31 4.91
CA GLU A 52 -5.43 -0.32 5.99
C GLU A 52 -6.89 0.05 6.32
N GLU A 53 -7.73 0.27 5.31
CA GLU A 53 -9.17 0.53 5.51
C GLU A 53 -9.83 -0.61 6.30
N VAL A 54 -9.61 -1.86 5.87
CA VAL A 54 -10.13 -3.06 6.57
C VAL A 54 -9.55 -3.19 7.98
N TYR A 55 -8.27 -2.87 8.15
CA TYR A 55 -7.61 -2.91 9.46
C TYR A 55 -8.22 -1.88 10.43
N MET A 56 -8.43 -0.64 9.96
CA MET A 56 -8.98 0.44 10.76
C MET A 56 -10.45 0.22 11.11
N GLU A 57 -11.21 -0.46 10.24
CA GLU A 57 -12.60 -0.85 10.52
C GLU A 57 -12.69 -1.97 11.56
N ASN A 58 -11.92 -3.06 11.38
CA ASN A 58 -11.95 -4.20 12.27
C ASN A 58 -10.62 -4.99 12.25
N VAL A 59 -9.77 -4.69 13.23
CA VAL A 59 -8.47 -5.34 13.44
C VAL A 59 -8.60 -6.87 13.56
N ILE A 60 -9.63 -7.38 14.26
CA ILE A 60 -9.81 -8.83 14.46
C ILE A 60 -10.10 -9.53 13.13
N ASP A 61 -10.98 -8.95 12.33
CA ASP A 61 -11.33 -9.48 11.02
C ASP A 61 -10.14 -9.37 10.07
N TYR A 62 -9.39 -8.27 10.11
CA TYR A 62 -8.16 -8.13 9.35
C TYR A 62 -7.21 -9.31 9.58
N TYR A 63 -6.99 -9.72 10.83
CA TYR A 63 -6.11 -10.84 11.15
C TYR A 63 -6.69 -12.20 10.79
N LYS A 64 -7.98 -12.42 11.02
CA LYS A 64 -8.64 -13.71 10.75
C LYS A 64 -8.92 -13.95 9.27
N LYS A 65 -9.16 -12.90 8.49
CA LYS A 65 -9.58 -12.99 7.10
C LYS A 65 -8.38 -13.30 6.22
N ASP A 66 -8.42 -14.49 5.61
CA ASP A 66 -7.49 -14.89 4.57
C ASP A 66 -8.01 -14.44 3.20
N CYS A 67 -7.67 -13.22 2.78
CA CYS A 67 -8.06 -12.68 1.48
C CYS A 67 -6.90 -12.65 0.48
N TYR A 68 -7.25 -12.59 -0.80
CA TYR A 68 -6.30 -12.62 -1.90
C TYR A 68 -5.35 -11.40 -1.87
N GLU A 69 -5.89 -10.22 -1.60
CA GLU A 69 -5.16 -8.96 -1.51
C GLU A 69 -4.09 -9.00 -0.41
N LYS A 70 -4.42 -9.60 0.74
CA LYS A 70 -3.49 -9.78 1.86
C LYS A 70 -2.33 -10.71 1.49
N LYS A 71 -2.62 -11.83 0.80
CA LYS A 71 -1.57 -12.74 0.30
C LYS A 71 -0.65 -12.04 -0.70
N LEU A 72 -1.21 -11.30 -1.64
CA LEU A 72 -0.45 -10.52 -2.61
C LEU A 72 0.44 -9.49 -1.92
N PHE A 73 -0.12 -8.75 -0.96
CA PHE A 73 0.63 -7.75 -0.22
C PHE A 73 1.84 -8.33 0.51
N PHE A 74 1.67 -9.46 1.21
CA PHE A 74 2.80 -10.12 1.87
C PHE A 74 3.87 -10.62 0.91
N GLU A 75 3.47 -11.09 -0.28
CA GLU A 75 4.45 -11.44 -1.32
C GLU A 75 5.28 -10.21 -1.76
N LEU A 76 4.64 -9.05 -1.88
CA LEU A 76 5.33 -7.80 -2.20
C LEU A 76 6.22 -7.31 -1.05
N VAL A 77 5.81 -7.49 0.21
CA VAL A 77 6.66 -7.23 1.38
C VAL A 77 7.93 -8.09 1.32
N GLU A 78 7.80 -9.39 1.05
CA GLU A 78 8.96 -10.28 0.94
C GLU A 78 9.87 -9.92 -0.24
N TYR A 79 9.29 -9.52 -1.37
CA TYR A 79 10.07 -8.98 -2.48
C TYR A 79 10.81 -7.69 -2.08
N GLN A 80 10.13 -6.78 -1.39
CA GLN A 80 10.70 -5.52 -0.90
C GLN A 80 11.91 -5.75 0.01
N LYS A 81 11.79 -6.65 0.98
CA LYS A 81 12.88 -7.01 1.90
C LYS A 81 14.12 -7.53 1.16
N ARG A 82 13.91 -8.28 0.07
CA ARG A 82 14.99 -8.88 -0.72
C ARG A 82 15.68 -7.89 -1.65
N PHE A 83 14.91 -7.07 -2.37
CA PHE A 83 15.44 -6.28 -3.49
C PHE A 83 15.56 -4.78 -3.21
N PHE A 84 14.77 -4.23 -2.28
CA PHE A 84 14.73 -2.78 -1.99
C PHE A 84 15.34 -2.40 -0.65
N LYS A 85 16.13 -3.30 -0.02
CA LYS A 85 16.73 -3.07 1.30
C LYS A 85 17.53 -1.77 1.43
N LYS A 86 18.08 -1.22 0.34
CA LYS A 86 18.84 0.05 0.35
C LYS A 86 18.07 1.24 -0.25
N ASN A 87 16.85 1.02 -0.74
CA ASN A 87 16.06 2.09 -1.34
C ASN A 87 15.32 2.87 -0.24
N ILE A 88 15.82 4.07 0.08
CA ILE A 88 15.28 4.90 1.16
C ILE A 88 13.79 5.25 0.98
N LYS A 89 13.33 5.44 -0.26
CA LYS A 89 11.93 5.78 -0.52
C LYS A 89 11.01 4.62 -0.15
N ILE A 90 11.41 3.41 -0.52
CA ILE A 90 10.66 2.19 -0.18
C ILE A 90 10.75 1.90 1.32
N GLN A 91 11.89 2.12 1.95
CA GLN A 91 12.02 1.99 3.41
C GLN A 91 11.09 2.94 4.16
N LEU A 92 10.98 4.21 3.74
CA LEU A 92 10.08 5.18 4.35
C LEU A 92 8.61 4.75 4.21
N LEU A 93 8.22 4.25 3.04
CA LEU A 93 6.88 3.73 2.80
C LEU A 93 6.57 2.51 3.68
N THR A 94 7.48 1.54 3.73
CA THR A 94 7.34 0.38 4.63
C THR A 94 7.29 0.80 6.09
N GLY A 95 8.09 1.79 6.48
CA GLY A 95 8.06 2.38 7.82
C GLY A 95 6.70 2.99 8.16
N TYR A 96 6.06 3.67 7.20
CA TYR A 96 4.69 4.16 7.36
C TYR A 96 3.70 3.01 7.61
N PHE A 97 3.75 1.94 6.82
CA PHE A 97 2.85 0.78 7.00
C PHE A 97 3.01 0.16 8.39
N TYR A 98 4.24 0.09 8.89
CA TYR A 98 4.54 -0.49 10.20
C TYR A 98 4.09 0.42 11.33
N ALA A 99 4.14 1.74 11.13
CA ALA A 99 3.70 2.72 12.11
C ALA A 99 2.17 2.79 12.23
N THR A 100 1.44 2.55 11.13
CA THR A 100 -0.02 2.59 11.15
C THR A 100 -0.68 1.28 11.55
N THR A 101 0.09 0.22 11.80
CA THR A 101 -0.46 -1.07 12.21
C THR A 101 0.33 -1.72 13.35
N GLU A 102 -0.33 -1.85 14.50
CA GLU A 102 0.30 -2.30 15.74
C GLU A 102 0.77 -3.77 15.71
N TYR A 103 0.21 -4.61 14.83
CA TYR A 103 0.33 -6.07 14.92
C TYR A 103 0.78 -6.76 13.60
N LEU A 104 1.22 -6.01 12.60
CA LEU A 104 1.24 -6.54 11.22
C LEU A 104 2.48 -7.40 10.89
N PHE A 105 3.46 -7.51 11.80
CA PHE A 105 4.77 -8.14 11.50
C PHE A 105 5.42 -8.95 12.64
N PHE A 106 4.67 -9.42 13.63
CA PHE A 106 5.18 -10.40 14.60
C PHE A 106 4.86 -11.84 14.18
#